data_AF-K1SFD9-F1
#
_entry.id   AF-K1SFD9-F1
#
_cell.length_a   1.000
_cell.length_b   1.000
_cell.length_c   1.000
_cell.angle_alpha   90.00
_cell.angle_beta   90.00
_cell.angle_gamma   90.00
#
_symmetry.space_group_name_H-M   'P 1'
#
loop_
_entity.id
_entity.type
_entity.pdbx_description
1 polymer ?
#
loop_
_entity_poly.entity_id
_entity_poly.type
_entity_poly.pdbx_seq_one_letter_code
_entity_poly.pdbx_strand_id
1 'polypeptide(L)'
;MKKLVRFAAALTAVLTLTACTAEVGTSSVTSTPMSTTTSTSTSNPLPSVTTEPGKEEDPKVLDKDIIKSTITSTDDGKGNYTNPVIFADVPDIDIIRVDDAFYMVSTTMHLSPGCPVMKSYDLVNWEIVNYVFDTLEDSDKLALRNGENNYGKGQWATTLRYNNGVYYAGFTSFSTGKTYI
;
A
#
# COMPACT_ATOMS: atom_id res chain seq x y z
N MET A 1 -29.43 11.29 27.16
CA MET A 1 -28.38 12.06 27.85
C MET A 1 -27.12 11.22 27.93
N LYS A 2 -26.03 11.68 27.29
CA LYS A 2 -24.58 11.47 27.57
C LYS A 2 -24.10 10.02 27.85
N LYS A 3 -23.50 9.36 26.84
CA LYS A 3 -22.04 9.18 26.61
C LYS A 3 -21.31 8.41 27.73
N LEU A 4 -20.78 7.22 27.41
CA LEU A 4 -19.33 7.00 27.53
C LEU A 4 -18.87 5.79 26.68
N VAL A 5 -18.26 6.14 25.56
CA VAL A 5 -17.50 5.26 24.68
C VAL A 5 -16.16 4.94 25.37
N ARG A 6 -15.80 3.66 25.46
CA ARG A 6 -14.45 3.23 25.83
C ARG A 6 -13.68 2.90 24.55
N PHE A 7 -12.99 3.89 24.01
CA PHE A 7 -11.84 3.71 23.12
C PHE A 7 -10.58 3.76 24.00
N ALA A 8 -9.83 2.66 24.09
CA ALA A 8 -8.38 2.67 24.27
C ALA A 8 -7.82 1.25 24.38
N ALA A 9 -6.69 1.07 23.69
CA ALA A 9 -5.64 0.09 23.94
C ALA A 9 -5.90 -1.36 23.52
N ALA A 10 -5.33 -1.75 22.36
CA ALA A 10 -4.12 -2.57 22.33
C ALA A 10 -3.79 -2.94 20.87
N LEU A 11 -3.05 -2.09 20.16
CA LEU A 11 -2.35 -2.48 18.93
C LEU A 11 -0.86 -2.31 19.18
N THR A 12 -0.24 -3.37 19.70
CA THR A 12 1.21 -3.55 19.69
C THR A 12 1.47 -5.04 19.67
N ALA A 13 1.22 -5.67 18.52
CA ALA A 13 1.72 -7.01 18.25
C ALA A 13 3.09 -6.84 17.58
N VAL A 14 4.14 -7.19 18.33
CA VAL A 14 5.51 -7.28 17.83
C VAL A 14 5.56 -8.45 16.86
N LEU A 15 5.70 -8.16 15.56
CA LEU A 15 5.90 -9.17 14.53
C LEU A 15 7.39 -9.54 14.50
N THR A 16 7.79 -10.57 15.25
CA THR A 16 9.11 -11.19 15.07
C THR A 16 9.08 -12.12 13.87
N LEU A 17 9.60 -11.64 12.75
CA LEU A 17 9.77 -12.41 11.52
C LEU A 17 10.99 -13.34 11.67
N THR A 18 10.76 -14.65 11.81
CA THR A 18 11.85 -15.64 11.76
C THR A 18 11.99 -16.14 10.33
N ALA A 19 13.07 -15.73 9.66
CA ALA A 19 13.43 -16.23 8.33
C ALA A 19 14.19 -17.56 8.44
N CYS A 20 13.68 -18.63 7.82
CA CYS A 20 14.40 -19.88 7.64
C CYS A 20 15.05 -19.88 6.24
N THR A 21 16.37 -20.00 6.17
CA THR A 21 17.17 -19.95 4.94
C THR A 21 17.33 -21.35 4.34
N ALA A 22 17.12 -21.49 3.03
CA ALA A 22 17.52 -22.66 2.25
C ALA A 22 18.31 -22.18 1.02
N GLU A 23 19.52 -22.71 0.84
CA GLU A 23 20.46 -22.34 -0.23
C GLU A 23 20.10 -22.99 -1.57
N VAL A 24 20.19 -22.24 -2.67
CA VAL A 24 20.19 -22.79 -4.04
C VAL A 24 21.32 -22.13 -4.84
N GLY A 25 22.06 -22.99 -5.53
CA GLY A 25 23.37 -22.71 -6.12
C GLY A 25 23.40 -21.77 -7.32
N THR A 26 24.59 -21.21 -7.51
CA THR A 26 24.99 -20.20 -8.49
C THR A 26 25.23 -20.76 -9.88
N SER A 27 24.76 -20.04 -10.91
CA SER A 27 25.30 -20.12 -12.29
C SER A 27 25.22 -18.73 -12.95
N SER A 28 26.37 -18.18 -13.30
CA SER A 28 26.60 -16.89 -13.97
C SER A 28 26.58 -17.00 -15.49
N VAL A 29 26.01 -16.02 -16.22
CA VAL A 29 26.41 -15.71 -17.61
C VAL A 29 26.28 -14.19 -17.93
N THR A 30 27.46 -13.59 -18.12
CA THR A 30 27.95 -12.51 -18.99
C THR A 30 27.01 -11.50 -19.70
N SER A 31 27.39 -10.22 -19.57
CA SER A 31 26.89 -8.98 -20.18
C SER A 31 27.44 -8.65 -21.58
N THR A 32 26.69 -7.87 -22.38
CA THR A 32 27.19 -7.01 -23.46
C THR A 32 26.37 -5.69 -23.51
N PRO A 33 26.97 -4.49 -23.71
CA PRO A 33 26.30 -3.21 -23.51
C PRO A 33 25.70 -2.61 -24.80
N MET A 34 24.69 -1.74 -24.68
CA MET A 34 24.17 -0.97 -25.84
C MET A 34 23.86 0.49 -25.50
N SER A 35 24.63 1.35 -26.17
CA SER A 35 24.42 2.73 -26.66
C SER A 35 23.68 3.79 -25.84
N THR A 36 24.45 4.84 -25.55
CA THR A 36 24.11 6.20 -25.12
C THR A 36 23.23 6.94 -26.14
N THR A 37 22.19 7.63 -25.66
CA THR A 37 21.52 8.72 -26.39
C THR A 37 21.29 9.90 -25.45
N THR A 38 21.95 11.00 -25.75
CA THR A 38 21.86 12.31 -25.08
C THR A 38 20.50 12.97 -25.39
N SER A 39 19.78 13.42 -24.35
CA SER A 39 18.66 14.35 -24.50
C SER A 39 18.90 15.61 -23.66
N THR A 40 18.84 16.74 -24.36
CA THR A 40 19.13 18.09 -23.91
C THR A 40 18.04 18.61 -22.96
N SER A 41 18.43 19.04 -21.76
CA SER A 41 17.55 19.68 -20.77
C SER A 41 17.35 21.17 -21.09
N THR A 42 16.11 21.58 -21.36
CA THR A 42 15.70 23.00 -21.40
C THR A 42 15.24 23.45 -20.01
N SER A 43 15.98 24.36 -19.39
CA SER A 43 15.65 24.98 -18.10
C SER A 43 14.68 26.15 -18.29
N ASN A 44 13.45 26.03 -17.77
CA ASN A 44 12.57 27.19 -17.57
C ASN A 44 12.70 27.69 -16.12
N PRO A 45 12.71 29.02 -15.88
CA PRO A 45 12.93 29.60 -14.56
C PRO A 45 11.70 29.49 -13.64
N LEU A 46 12.00 29.40 -12.34
CA LEU A 46 11.09 29.24 -11.21
C LEU A 46 10.19 30.50 -10.99
N PRO A 47 8.89 30.36 -10.69
CA PRO A 47 8.07 31.49 -10.26
C PRO A 47 8.33 31.86 -8.79
N SER A 48 8.38 33.17 -8.52
CA SER A 48 8.60 33.79 -7.22
C SER A 48 7.42 33.62 -6.26
N VAL A 49 7.72 33.28 -5.00
CA VAL A 49 6.75 33.20 -3.90
C VAL A 49 6.44 34.60 -3.37
N THR A 50 5.19 35.04 -3.49
CA THR A 50 4.67 36.21 -2.78
C THR A 50 3.89 35.71 -1.57
N THR A 51 4.26 36.16 -0.37
CA THR A 51 3.61 35.79 0.90
C THR A 51 2.43 36.72 1.16
N GLU A 52 1.22 36.16 1.31
CA GLU A 52 0.03 36.87 1.82
C GLU A 52 -0.23 36.47 3.30
N PRO A 53 -0.80 37.35 4.13
CA PRO A 53 -0.81 37.22 5.58
C PRO A 53 -1.89 36.26 6.10
N GLY A 54 -1.55 35.56 7.19
CA GLY A 54 -2.33 34.48 7.78
C GLY A 54 -3.72 34.86 8.28
N LYS A 55 -4.65 33.91 8.11
CA LYS A 55 -5.93 33.86 8.79
C LYS A 55 -6.00 32.59 9.64
N GLU A 56 -6.46 32.81 10.86
CA GLU A 56 -6.67 31.93 12.01
C GLU A 56 -7.31 30.57 11.63
N GLU A 57 -6.66 29.45 12.00
CA GLU A 57 -7.12 28.09 11.67
C GLU A 57 -8.18 27.58 12.66
N ASP A 58 -9.38 27.34 12.14
CA ASP A 58 -10.45 26.54 12.76
C ASP A 58 -9.96 25.10 13.03
N PRO A 59 -10.41 24.42 14.11
CA PRO A 59 -9.87 23.12 14.51
C PRO A 59 -10.20 22.03 13.47
N LYS A 60 -9.18 21.62 12.69
CA LYS A 60 -9.06 20.44 11.80
C LYS A 60 -10.33 19.57 11.69
N VAL A 61 -11.34 20.09 11.01
CA VAL A 61 -12.31 19.26 10.31
C VAL A 61 -11.67 19.00 8.95
N LEU A 62 -11.20 17.76 8.73
CA LEU A 62 -10.69 17.38 7.42
C LEU A 62 -11.75 17.71 6.37
N ASP A 63 -11.34 18.43 5.34
CA ASP A 63 -12.22 18.88 4.26
C ASP A 63 -12.95 17.67 3.67
N LYS A 64 -14.26 17.80 3.43
CA LYS A 64 -15.07 16.75 2.80
C LYS A 64 -14.53 16.39 1.41
N ASP A 65 -13.87 17.33 0.75
CA ASP A 65 -13.22 17.10 -0.53
C ASP A 65 -11.98 16.21 -0.40
N ILE A 66 -11.27 16.26 0.73
CA ILE A 66 -10.17 15.34 1.07
C ILE A 66 -10.70 13.93 1.37
N ILE A 67 -11.83 13.83 2.07
CA ILE A 67 -12.47 12.53 2.33
C ILE A 67 -12.92 11.89 1.00
N LYS A 68 -13.47 12.69 0.09
CA LYS A 68 -13.89 12.22 -1.24
C LYS A 68 -12.70 11.81 -2.11
N SER A 69 -11.54 12.45 -2.00
CA SER A 69 -10.36 12.05 -2.77
C SER A 69 -9.74 10.72 -2.34
N THR A 70 -10.11 10.21 -1.15
CA THR A 70 -9.54 8.98 -0.58
C THR A 70 -10.41 7.75 -0.86
N ILE A 71 -11.63 7.95 -1.36
CA ILE A 71 -12.61 6.89 -1.65
C ILE A 71 -12.79 6.78 -3.17
N THR A 72 -12.58 5.59 -3.73
CA THR A 72 -13.06 5.29 -5.08
C THR A 72 -14.52 4.86 -4.97
N SER A 73 -15.40 5.51 -5.74
CA SER A 73 -16.84 5.24 -5.73
C SER A 73 -17.41 5.29 -7.14
N THR A 74 -18.09 4.22 -7.52
CA THR A 74 -18.93 4.18 -8.73
C THR A 74 -20.43 4.14 -8.40
N ASP A 75 -20.78 4.38 -7.13
CA ASP A 75 -22.15 4.45 -6.64
C ASP A 75 -22.83 5.73 -7.14
N ASP A 76 -24.02 5.58 -7.72
CA ASP A 76 -24.83 6.70 -8.20
C ASP A 76 -25.70 7.36 -7.11
N GLY A 77 -25.63 6.84 -5.86
CA GLY A 77 -26.41 7.28 -4.70
C GLY A 77 -27.87 6.83 -4.74
N LYS A 78 -28.26 6.01 -5.72
CA LYS A 78 -29.63 5.49 -5.91
C LYS A 78 -29.69 3.98 -5.74
N GLY A 79 -28.63 3.38 -5.20
CA GLY A 79 -28.51 1.93 -5.03
C GLY A 79 -28.01 1.20 -6.28
N ASN A 80 -27.47 1.92 -7.27
CA ASN A 80 -26.78 1.31 -8.41
C ASN A 80 -25.29 1.65 -8.38
N TYR A 81 -24.49 0.79 -8.99
CA TYR A 81 -23.07 1.02 -9.20
C TYR A 81 -22.67 0.62 -10.61
N THR A 82 -21.51 1.10 -11.06
CA THR A 82 -20.95 0.73 -12.36
C THR A 82 -19.62 0.00 -12.21
N ASN A 83 -19.34 -0.92 -13.13
CA ASN A 83 -18.05 -1.59 -13.21
C ASN A 83 -17.11 -0.83 -14.17
N PRO A 84 -15.79 -0.81 -13.88
CA PRO A 84 -15.14 -1.42 -12.71
C PRO A 84 -15.33 -0.61 -11.42
N VAL A 85 -15.58 -1.28 -10.28
CA VAL A 85 -15.77 -0.63 -8.97
C VAL A 85 -14.55 0.16 -8.49
N ILE A 86 -13.35 -0.31 -8.83
CA ILE A 86 -12.09 0.38 -8.63
C ILE A 86 -11.42 0.52 -9.99
N PHE A 87 -11.32 1.74 -10.50
CA PHE A 87 -10.67 2.00 -11.79
C PHE A 87 -9.21 2.43 -11.58
N ALA A 88 -8.45 1.56 -10.92
CA ALA A 88 -7.05 1.75 -10.56
C ALA A 88 -6.30 0.41 -10.55
N ASP A 89 -4.98 0.45 -10.36
CA ASP A 89 -4.15 -0.74 -10.26
C ASP A 89 -4.26 -1.37 -8.86
N VAL A 90 -5.13 -2.36 -8.75
CA VAL A 90 -5.39 -3.12 -7.52
C VAL A 90 -5.41 -4.62 -7.86
N PRO A 91 -4.23 -5.24 -8.10
CA PRO A 91 -4.12 -6.63 -8.52
C PRO A 91 -4.20 -7.61 -7.33
N ASP A 92 -4.38 -8.89 -7.63
CA ASP A 92 -4.31 -10.03 -6.70
C ASP A 92 -5.12 -9.84 -5.40
N ILE A 93 -6.38 -9.42 -5.53
CA ILE A 93 -7.23 -9.14 -4.37
C ILE A 93 -7.60 -10.42 -3.59
N ASP A 94 -7.55 -10.35 -2.27
CA ASP A 94 -8.19 -11.33 -1.36
C ASP A 94 -9.10 -10.56 -0.39
N ILE A 95 -10.38 -10.96 -0.34
CA ILE A 95 -11.43 -10.25 0.39
C ILE A 95 -11.98 -11.15 1.49
N ILE A 96 -12.13 -10.58 2.69
CA ILE A 96 -12.89 -11.18 3.79
C ILE A 96 -13.96 -10.23 4.31
N ARG A 97 -14.97 -10.78 4.99
CA ARG A 97 -15.94 -10.01 5.76
C ARG A 97 -15.72 -10.26 7.25
N VAL A 98 -15.66 -9.19 8.03
CA VAL A 98 -15.64 -9.24 9.50
C VAL A 98 -16.71 -8.28 9.99
N ASP A 99 -17.72 -8.82 10.68
CA ASP A 99 -18.91 -8.11 11.12
C ASP A 99 -19.64 -7.42 9.93
N ASP A 100 -19.75 -6.09 9.98
CA ASP A 100 -20.43 -5.27 8.99
C ASP A 100 -19.50 -4.73 7.89
N ALA A 101 -18.19 -5.03 7.95
CA ALA A 101 -17.21 -4.51 7.00
C ALA A 101 -16.54 -5.61 6.17
N PHE A 102 -16.20 -5.26 4.94
CA PHE A 102 -15.35 -6.00 4.04
C PHE A 102 -13.94 -5.43 4.09
N TYR A 103 -12.95 -6.32 4.12
CA TYR A 103 -11.54 -5.98 4.08
C TYR A 103 -10.91 -6.66 2.87
N MET A 104 -10.04 -5.93 2.19
CA MET A 104 -9.33 -6.39 1.00
C MET A 104 -7.84 -6.11 1.14
N VAL A 105 -7.02 -7.06 0.73
CA VAL A 105 -5.58 -6.82 0.47
C VAL A 105 -5.31 -6.83 -1.02
N SER A 106 -4.22 -6.19 -1.44
CA SER A 106 -3.76 -6.20 -2.83
C SER A 106 -2.22 -6.26 -2.90
N THR A 107 -1.70 -6.56 -4.10
CA THR A 107 -0.27 -6.64 -4.39
C THR A 107 0.30 -5.30 -4.84
N THR A 108 1.44 -4.90 -4.26
CA THR A 108 2.19 -3.71 -4.69
C THR A 108 3.63 -3.98 -5.09
N MET A 109 4.08 -5.24 -5.07
CA MET A 109 5.41 -5.66 -5.49
C MET A 109 6.53 -4.92 -4.74
N HIS A 110 7.12 -3.90 -5.38
CA HIS A 110 8.32 -3.20 -4.96
C HIS A 110 8.04 -1.84 -4.33
N LEU A 111 6.77 -1.45 -4.21
CA LEU A 111 6.37 -0.22 -3.53
C LEU A 111 6.48 -0.38 -2.00
N SER A 112 6.79 0.73 -1.34
CA SER A 112 6.96 0.84 0.11
C SER A 112 6.25 2.14 0.55
N PRO A 113 5.28 2.11 1.48
CA PRO A 113 4.74 0.93 2.19
C PRO A 113 4.02 -0.06 1.26
N GLY A 114 3.92 -1.33 1.68
CA GLY A 114 3.48 -2.43 0.83
C GLY A 114 2.30 -3.24 1.40
N CYS A 115 1.62 -3.95 0.50
CA CYS A 115 0.39 -4.69 0.75
C CYS A 115 -0.70 -3.81 1.41
N PRO A 116 -1.38 -2.94 0.63
CA PRO A 116 -2.44 -2.08 1.12
C PRO A 116 -3.61 -2.92 1.63
N VAL A 117 -4.16 -2.51 2.77
CA VAL A 117 -5.41 -3.00 3.35
C VAL A 117 -6.48 -1.96 3.07
N MET A 118 -7.50 -2.35 2.33
CA MET A 118 -8.67 -1.53 2.05
C MET A 118 -9.90 -2.02 2.82
N LYS A 119 -10.82 -1.10 3.07
CA LYS A 119 -12.08 -1.37 3.76
C LYS A 119 -13.26 -0.85 2.94
N SER A 120 -14.36 -1.58 2.99
CA SER A 120 -15.65 -1.18 2.44
C SER A 120 -16.80 -1.70 3.31
N TYR A 121 -17.97 -1.06 3.25
CA TYR A 121 -19.20 -1.56 3.87
C TYR A 121 -20.19 -2.12 2.85
N ASP A 122 -19.95 -1.89 1.56
CA ASP A 122 -20.90 -2.15 0.46
C ASP A 122 -20.27 -2.84 -0.77
N LEU A 123 -18.97 -3.16 -0.71
CA LEU A 123 -18.15 -3.75 -1.80
C LEU A 123 -17.95 -2.82 -3.01
N VAL A 124 -18.42 -1.58 -2.97
CA VAL A 124 -18.33 -0.60 -4.06
C VAL A 124 -17.40 0.54 -3.67
N ASN A 125 -17.61 1.09 -2.48
CA ASN A 125 -16.86 2.23 -1.95
C ASN A 125 -15.71 1.71 -1.11
N TRP A 126 -14.48 1.87 -1.60
CA TRP A 126 -13.27 1.37 -0.94
C TRP A 126 -12.36 2.52 -0.50
N GLU A 127 -11.81 2.39 0.70
CA GLU A 127 -10.79 3.28 1.26
C GLU A 127 -9.57 2.46 1.72
N ILE A 128 -8.35 2.98 1.52
CA ILE A 128 -7.14 2.39 2.10
C ILE A 128 -7.10 2.77 3.59
N VAL A 129 -7.07 1.77 4.47
CA VAL A 129 -7.07 1.96 5.93
C VAL A 129 -5.72 1.66 6.57
N ASN A 130 -4.87 0.84 5.93
CA ASN A 130 -3.55 0.50 6.43
C ASN A 130 -2.65 -0.12 5.34
N TYR A 131 -1.38 -0.36 5.68
CA TYR A 131 -0.45 -1.21 4.94
C TYR A 131 0.11 -2.30 5.89
N VAL A 132 0.46 -3.47 5.36
CA VAL A 132 0.98 -4.56 6.20
C VAL A 132 2.42 -4.28 6.67
N PHE A 133 3.22 -3.58 5.88
CA PHE A 133 4.60 -3.22 6.24
C PHE A 133 5.03 -1.87 5.64
N ASP A 134 5.93 -1.18 6.34
CA ASP A 134 6.57 0.04 5.85
C ASP A 134 7.67 -0.29 4.85
N THR A 135 8.63 -1.12 5.24
CA THR A 135 9.72 -1.61 4.40
C THR A 135 9.79 -3.13 4.50
N LEU A 136 9.97 -3.81 3.37
CA LEU A 136 9.94 -5.27 3.35
C LEU A 136 11.16 -5.87 4.08
N GLU A 137 12.36 -5.44 3.70
CA GLU A 137 13.64 -5.72 4.36
C GLU A 137 14.65 -4.60 4.02
N ASP A 138 15.73 -4.49 4.79
CA ASP A 138 16.88 -3.62 4.45
C ASP A 138 17.90 -4.43 3.63
N SER A 139 17.80 -4.31 2.30
CA SER A 139 18.74 -4.89 1.35
C SER A 139 18.99 -3.93 0.19
N ASP A 140 20.13 -4.05 -0.48
CA ASP A 140 20.49 -3.15 -1.57
C ASP A 140 19.48 -3.19 -2.72
N LYS A 141 18.91 -4.37 -3.03
CA LYS A 141 17.84 -4.54 -4.03
C LYS A 141 16.59 -3.72 -3.70
N LEU A 142 16.11 -3.82 -2.46
CA LEU A 142 14.89 -3.16 -2.00
C LEU A 142 15.09 -1.66 -1.76
N ALA A 143 16.30 -1.25 -1.39
CA ALA A 143 16.66 0.14 -1.12
C ALA A 143 17.25 0.89 -2.33
N LEU A 144 17.32 0.25 -3.50
CA LEU A 144 17.89 0.81 -4.74
C LEU A 144 19.34 1.30 -4.57
N ARG A 145 20.14 0.57 -3.79
CA ARG A 145 21.55 0.89 -3.52
C ARG A 145 22.45 0.09 -4.45
N ASN A 146 23.69 0.58 -4.65
CA ASN A 146 24.74 -0.15 -5.39
C ASN A 146 24.36 -0.57 -6.82
N GLY A 147 23.44 0.16 -7.46
CA GLY A 147 22.95 -0.15 -8.81
C GLY A 147 21.99 -1.33 -8.89
N GLU A 148 21.56 -1.88 -7.73
CA GLU A 148 20.57 -2.94 -7.67
C GLU A 148 19.14 -2.38 -7.70
N ASN A 149 18.18 -3.22 -8.07
CA ASN A 149 16.75 -2.86 -8.09
C ASN A 149 15.86 -4.06 -7.79
N ASN A 150 14.58 -3.76 -7.53
CA ASN A 150 13.57 -4.75 -7.23
C ASN A 150 12.30 -4.66 -8.09
N TYR A 151 12.36 -4.01 -9.26
CA TYR A 151 11.18 -3.80 -10.10
C TYR A 151 10.53 -5.13 -10.51
N GLY A 152 9.20 -5.19 -10.44
CA GLY A 152 8.41 -6.41 -10.72
C GLY A 152 8.58 -7.55 -9.70
N LYS A 153 9.30 -7.31 -8.60
CA LYS A 153 9.57 -8.27 -7.52
C LYS A 153 9.12 -7.65 -6.20
N GLY A 154 9.32 -8.35 -5.09
CA GLY A 154 8.92 -7.90 -3.75
C GLY A 154 7.74 -8.72 -3.25
N GLN A 155 6.74 -8.09 -2.66
CA GLN A 155 5.53 -8.78 -2.18
C GLN A 155 4.64 -9.18 -3.38
N TRP A 156 4.37 -10.48 -3.53
CA TRP A 156 3.41 -11.02 -4.50
C TRP A 156 2.11 -11.42 -3.79
N ALA A 157 1.10 -11.90 -4.53
CA ALA A 157 -0.24 -12.26 -4.07
C ALA A 157 -0.34 -12.61 -2.58
N THR A 158 -1.10 -11.78 -1.85
CA THR A 158 -1.33 -11.92 -0.41
C THR A 158 -2.65 -12.62 -0.15
N THR A 159 -2.69 -13.47 0.86
CA THR A 159 -3.94 -13.96 1.45
C THR A 159 -4.25 -13.25 2.76
N LEU A 160 -5.52 -12.91 2.99
CA LEU A 160 -6.01 -12.29 4.22
C LEU A 160 -7.01 -13.22 4.91
N ARG A 161 -6.82 -13.49 6.19
CA ARG A 161 -7.75 -14.29 7.01
C ARG A 161 -7.99 -13.64 8.36
N TYR A 162 -9.15 -13.92 8.94
CA TYR A 162 -9.51 -13.47 10.27
C TYR A 162 -9.93 -14.67 11.12
N ASN A 163 -9.38 -14.76 12.34
CA ASN A 163 -9.72 -15.79 13.29
C ASN A 163 -9.58 -15.26 14.72
N ASN A 164 -10.65 -15.37 15.52
CA ASN A 164 -10.67 -15.03 16.95
C ASN A 164 -10.07 -13.66 17.31
N GLY A 165 -10.46 -12.60 16.59
CA GLY A 165 -9.97 -11.24 16.87
C GLY A 165 -8.64 -10.88 16.23
N VAL A 166 -8.01 -11.80 15.50
CA VAL A 166 -6.71 -11.59 14.87
C VAL A 166 -6.83 -11.68 13.35
N TYR A 167 -6.24 -10.71 12.66
CA TYR A 167 -6.07 -10.70 11.22
C TYR A 167 -4.70 -11.27 10.86
N TYR A 168 -4.65 -12.14 9.86
CA TYR A 168 -3.43 -12.78 9.34
C TYR A 168 -3.30 -12.43 7.87
N ALA A 169 -2.10 -11.96 7.47
CA ALA A 169 -1.79 -11.63 6.08
C ALA A 169 -0.57 -12.43 5.63
N GLY A 170 -0.77 -13.40 4.74
CA GLY A 170 0.28 -14.29 4.26
C GLY A 170 0.71 -13.97 2.84
N PHE A 171 2.01 -13.76 2.58
CA PHE A 171 2.51 -13.54 1.22
C PHE A 171 3.94 -14.07 1.01
N THR A 172 4.28 -14.35 -0.24
CA THR A 172 5.64 -14.73 -0.64
C THR A 172 6.37 -13.56 -1.26
N SER A 173 7.69 -13.48 -1.08
CA SER A 173 8.51 -12.51 -1.77
C SER A 173 9.61 -13.15 -2.60
N PHE A 174 9.55 -12.89 -3.91
CA PHE A 174 10.58 -13.34 -4.85
C PHE A 174 11.97 -12.77 -4.52
N SER A 175 12.03 -11.54 -4.03
CA SER A 175 13.28 -10.82 -3.74
C SER A 175 14.04 -11.39 -2.57
N THR A 176 13.31 -11.82 -1.54
CA THR A 176 13.89 -12.29 -0.28
C THR A 176 13.91 -13.82 -0.20
N GLY A 177 13.15 -14.51 -1.06
CA GLY A 177 13.03 -15.97 -1.04
C GLY A 177 12.26 -16.49 0.18
N LYS A 178 11.46 -15.65 0.82
CA LYS A 178 10.76 -15.93 2.09
C LYS A 178 9.24 -15.85 1.94
N THR A 179 8.56 -16.47 2.89
CA THR A 179 7.12 -16.31 3.13
C THR A 179 6.93 -15.54 4.43
N TYR A 180 6.03 -14.57 4.41
CA TYR A 180 5.68 -13.67 5.53
C TYR A 180 4.24 -14.00 5.97
N ILE A 181 3.97 -13.93 7.27
CA ILE A 181 2.65 -14.13 7.91
C ILE A 181 2.48 -13.10 9.02
#